data_AF-A0A847UX78-F1
#
_entry.id   AF-A0A847UX78-F1
#
_cell.length_a   1.000
_cell.length_b   1.000
_cell.length_c   1.000
_cell.angle_alpha   90.00
_cell.angle_beta   90.00
_cell.angle_gamma   90.00
#
_symmetry.space_group_name_H-M   'P 1'
#
loop_
_entity.id
_entity.type
_entity.pdbx_description
1 polymer ?
#
loop_
_entity_poly.entity_id
_entity_poly.type
_entity_poly.pdbx_seq_one_letter_code
_entity_poly.pdbx_strand_id
1 'polypeptide(L)'
;MQAMKRVLLIQAFMLLMCTSAFAGNATGSTSGQLPVWITSQNPPYDPTGKPDPFVSFVKIREYEIMQAAKKAKLQKRASTPLETVDVHTLKLIGIINKDRGNSLAMVELPDGKGYLIRPGMTVGLYDGVVTSIEKEMMVVEEDIIDVFGEPKKRTINLRLRQEKE
;
A
#
# COMPACT_ATOMS: atom_id res chain seq x y z
N MET A 1 -13.82 53.70 24.36
CA MET A 1 -13.89 53.66 25.84
C MET A 1 -14.65 52.39 26.20
N GLN A 2 -13.97 51.35 26.72
CA GLN A 2 -13.88 51.06 28.16
C GLN A 2 -15.28 50.88 28.78
N ALA A 3 -15.64 49.82 29.51
CA ALA A 3 -14.84 48.91 30.32
C ALA A 3 -15.79 47.74 30.72
N MET A 4 -15.32 46.49 30.85
CA MET A 4 -14.88 45.87 32.12
C MET A 4 -16.01 45.61 33.13
N LYS A 5 -16.02 44.59 34.00
CA LYS A 5 -15.35 43.29 34.19
C LYS A 5 -16.00 42.75 35.49
N ARG A 6 -16.19 41.43 35.57
CA ARG A 6 -15.93 40.54 36.75
C ARG A 6 -16.52 40.88 38.12
N VAL A 7 -17.39 39.99 38.63
CA VAL A 7 -17.72 39.74 40.05
C VAL A 7 -18.29 38.30 40.09
N LEU A 8 -18.03 37.34 40.98
CA LEU A 8 -17.10 37.12 42.09
C LEU A 8 -17.24 35.60 42.46
N LEU A 9 -16.15 35.02 42.94
CA LEU A 9 -15.94 33.64 43.42
C LEU A 9 -16.62 33.39 44.80
N ILE A 10 -16.49 32.14 45.31
CA ILE A 10 -16.69 31.65 46.71
C ILE A 10 -18.08 30.99 46.92
N GLN A 11 -18.24 29.68 47.20
CA GLN A 11 -17.86 28.96 48.43
C GLN A 11 -17.65 27.45 48.18
N ALA A 12 -16.76 26.85 48.96
CA ALA A 12 -16.45 25.43 49.01
C ALA A 12 -17.13 24.71 50.20
N PHE A 13 -17.20 23.38 50.11
CA PHE A 13 -17.12 22.41 51.21
C PHE A 13 -18.39 22.08 52.04
N MET A 14 -19.05 20.95 51.73
CA MET A 14 -19.58 20.05 52.77
C MET A 14 -19.71 18.60 52.27
N LEU A 15 -19.00 17.71 52.96
CA LEU A 15 -18.92 16.27 52.80
C LEU A 15 -19.79 15.62 53.89
N LEU A 16 -20.83 14.84 53.54
CA LEU A 16 -21.36 13.79 54.44
C LEU A 16 -22.35 12.83 53.74
N MET A 17 -21.90 11.58 53.59
CA MET A 17 -22.62 10.30 53.76
C MET A 17 -24.15 10.24 53.55
N CYS A 18 -24.58 9.50 52.52
CA CYS A 18 -25.75 8.63 52.65
C CYS A 18 -25.58 7.40 51.74
N THR A 19 -25.13 6.31 52.34
CA THR A 19 -25.24 4.96 51.81
C THR A 19 -26.60 4.39 52.20
N SER A 20 -27.36 3.87 51.23
CA SER A 20 -28.27 2.76 51.52
C SER A 20 -28.35 1.82 50.33
N ALA A 21 -28.31 0.54 50.68
CA ALA A 21 -28.08 -0.60 49.85
C ALA A 21 -29.20 -0.84 48.82
N PHE A 22 -28.81 -1.18 47.59
CA PHE A 22 -29.65 -1.98 46.71
C PHE A 22 -28.95 -3.33 46.52
N ALA A 23 -29.42 -4.32 47.27
CA ALA A 23 -29.10 -5.72 47.06
C ALA A 23 -30.05 -6.28 45.99
N GLY A 24 -29.49 -6.58 44.83
CA GLY A 24 -30.16 -7.30 43.75
C GLY A 24 -29.11 -8.15 43.02
N ASN A 25 -28.87 -9.35 43.55
CA ASN A 25 -28.02 -10.36 42.91
C ASN A 25 -28.68 -10.85 41.63
N ALA A 26 -28.25 -10.34 40.48
CA ALA A 26 -28.41 -11.01 39.20
C ALA A 26 -27.26 -12.01 39.04
N THR A 27 -27.45 -13.22 39.58
CA THR A 27 -26.57 -14.36 39.32
C THR A 27 -26.92 -14.89 37.93
N GLY A 28 -26.04 -14.70 36.95
CA GLY A 28 -26.26 -15.31 35.63
C GLY A 28 -25.51 -14.72 34.45
N SER A 29 -24.21 -14.42 34.58
CA SER A 29 -23.34 -14.33 33.40
C SER A 29 -22.15 -15.27 33.58
N THR A 30 -22.38 -16.56 33.36
CA THR A 30 -21.31 -17.53 33.05
C THR A 30 -20.80 -17.23 31.64
N SER A 31 -20.04 -16.15 31.48
CA SER A 31 -19.30 -15.87 30.26
C SER A 31 -17.85 -16.30 30.44
N GLY A 32 -17.57 -17.56 30.09
CA GLY A 32 -16.27 -18.00 29.55
C GLY A 32 -15.00 -17.60 30.29
N GLN A 33 -14.94 -17.74 31.62
CA GLN A 33 -13.68 -17.57 32.34
C GLN A 33 -12.75 -18.75 32.03
N LEU A 34 -11.75 -18.53 31.18
CA LEU A 34 -10.77 -19.54 30.82
C LEU A 34 -9.93 -19.94 32.05
N PRO A 35 -9.62 -21.24 32.24
CA PRO A 35 -8.84 -21.70 33.37
C PRO A 35 -7.38 -21.22 33.32
N VAL A 36 -6.79 -21.06 34.51
CA VAL A 36 -5.49 -20.38 34.74
C VAL A 36 -4.30 -21.00 33.99
N TRP A 37 -4.36 -22.30 33.67
CA TRP A 37 -3.31 -23.00 32.91
C TRP A 37 -3.31 -22.64 31.41
N ILE A 38 -4.36 -21.99 30.91
CA ILE A 38 -4.42 -21.46 29.54
C ILE A 38 -3.79 -20.05 29.46
N THR A 39 -3.73 -19.33 30.60
CA THR A 39 -3.14 -18.00 30.64
C THR A 39 -1.61 -18.11 30.60
N SER A 40 -1.00 -17.62 29.51
CA SER A 40 0.47 -17.47 29.41
C SER A 40 0.98 -16.65 30.60
N GLN A 41 1.87 -17.24 31.39
CA GLN A 41 2.53 -16.57 32.52
C GLN A 41 3.57 -15.53 32.07
N ASN A 42 3.93 -15.55 30.77
CA ASN A 42 4.86 -14.60 30.18
C ASN A 42 4.13 -13.42 29.53
N PRO A 43 4.72 -12.21 29.58
CA PRO A 43 4.20 -11.08 28.83
C PRO A 43 4.14 -11.41 27.34
N PRO A 44 3.16 -10.85 26.60
CA PRO A 44 3.07 -11.02 25.15
C PRO A 44 4.40 -10.70 24.47
N TYR A 45 4.76 -11.48 23.46
CA TYR A 45 5.98 -11.26 22.70
C TYR A 45 5.91 -9.90 21.96
N ASP A 46 6.80 -8.97 22.32
CA ASP A 46 7.00 -7.72 21.59
C ASP A 46 8.09 -7.91 20.52
N PRO A 47 7.78 -7.88 19.22
CA PRO A 47 8.77 -8.04 18.14
C PRO A 47 9.66 -6.80 17.94
N THR A 48 9.38 -5.68 18.60
CA THR A 48 10.07 -4.40 18.33
C THR A 48 11.59 -4.52 18.56
N GLY A 49 12.38 -4.23 17.53
CA GLY A 49 13.85 -4.21 17.57
C GLY A 49 14.54 -5.58 17.54
N LYS A 50 13.79 -6.68 17.34
CA LYS A 50 14.35 -8.04 17.29
C LYS A 50 14.46 -8.54 15.84
N PRO A 51 15.46 -9.38 15.51
CA PRO A 51 15.53 -10.03 14.21
C PRO A 51 14.31 -10.91 13.95
N ASP A 52 13.81 -10.90 12.72
CA ASP A 52 12.68 -11.71 12.29
C ASP A 52 13.02 -13.21 12.37
N PRO A 53 12.30 -14.01 13.19
CA PRO A 53 12.62 -15.42 13.40
C PRO A 53 12.40 -16.29 12.14
N PHE A 54 11.72 -15.75 11.11
CA PHE A 54 11.46 -16.45 9.85
C PHE A 54 12.48 -16.11 8.77
N VAL A 55 13.51 -15.32 9.10
CA VAL A 55 14.57 -14.94 8.18
C VAL A 55 15.86 -15.65 8.57
N SER A 56 16.46 -16.37 7.64
CA SER A 56 17.73 -17.07 7.89
C SER A 56 18.83 -16.07 8.26
N PHE A 57 19.63 -16.39 9.28
CA PHE A 57 20.73 -15.53 9.75
C PHE A 57 21.74 -15.15 8.66
N VAL A 58 21.96 -16.05 7.69
CA VAL A 58 22.89 -15.84 6.57
C VAL A 58 22.42 -14.72 5.62
N LYS A 59 21.11 -14.51 5.48
CA LYS A 59 20.49 -13.60 4.50
C LYS A 59 19.84 -12.36 5.11
N ILE A 60 20.08 -12.08 6.40
CA ILE A 60 19.43 -10.96 7.10
C ILE A 60 19.62 -9.64 6.36
N ARG A 61 20.84 -9.34 5.91
CA ARG A 61 21.14 -8.08 5.21
C ARG A 61 20.38 -7.93 3.89
N GLU A 62 20.31 -8.99 3.08
CA GLU A 62 19.56 -8.99 1.81
C GLU A 62 18.06 -8.77 2.05
N TYR A 63 17.51 -9.45 3.06
CA TYR A 63 16.12 -9.28 3.47
C TYR A 63 15.83 -7.85 3.94
N GLU A 64 16.70 -7.25 4.77
CA GLU A 64 16.54 -5.87 5.23
C GLU A 64 16.54 -4.87 4.07
N ILE A 65 17.44 -5.03 3.10
CA ILE A 65 17.49 -4.19 1.89
C ILE A 65 16.20 -4.34 1.08
N MET A 66 15.73 -5.58 0.88
CA MET A 66 14.49 -5.85 0.15
C MET A 66 13.27 -5.24 0.86
N GLN A 67 13.19 -5.37 2.19
CA GLN A 67 12.11 -4.81 2.98
C GLN A 67 12.14 -3.28 3.00
N ALA A 68 13.33 -2.66 3.04
CA ALA A 68 13.48 -1.23 2.89
C ALA A 68 13.01 -0.76 1.51
N ALA A 69 13.40 -1.44 0.44
CA ALA A 69 12.94 -1.16 -0.92
C ALA A 69 11.42 -1.31 -1.06
N LYS A 70 10.84 -2.37 -0.47
CA LYS A 70 9.39 -2.59 -0.46
C LYS A 70 8.64 -1.48 0.28
N LYS A 71 9.15 -1.05 1.45
CA LYS A 71 8.58 0.07 2.21
C LYS A 71 8.66 1.39 1.42
N ALA A 72 9.79 1.65 0.77
CA ALA A 72 9.96 2.83 -0.08
C ALA A 72 8.99 2.81 -1.27
N LYS A 73 8.81 1.66 -1.92
CA LYS A 73 7.82 1.47 -3.00
C LYS A 73 6.38 1.69 -2.52
N LEU A 74 6.03 1.20 -1.33
CA LEU A 74 4.69 1.40 -0.76
C LEU A 74 4.41 2.89 -0.43
N GLN A 75 5.44 3.66 -0.10
CA GLN A 75 5.33 5.10 0.12
C GLN A 75 5.22 5.90 -1.19
N LYS A 76 5.73 5.37 -2.30
CA LYS A 76 5.57 5.96 -3.63
C LYS A 76 4.11 5.83 -4.05
N ARG A 77 3.33 6.89 -3.89
CA ARG A 77 1.97 6.96 -4.43
C ARG A 77 2.03 6.89 -5.95
N ALA A 78 1.15 6.10 -6.56
CA ALA A 78 0.96 6.06 -8.01
C ALA A 78 0.74 7.50 -8.50
N SER A 79 1.66 7.99 -9.31
CA SER A 79 1.67 9.38 -9.77
C SER A 79 0.79 9.54 -11.01
N THR A 80 0.60 8.46 -11.77
CA THR A 80 -0.25 8.47 -12.96
C THR A 80 -1.29 7.33 -12.92
N PRO A 81 -2.44 7.49 -13.59
CA PRO A 81 -3.42 6.41 -13.72
C PRO A 81 -2.85 5.15 -14.38
N LEU A 82 -1.82 5.31 -15.24
CA LEU A 82 -1.13 4.20 -15.92
C LEU A 82 -0.34 3.31 -14.95
N GLU A 83 0.03 3.80 -13.77
CA GLU A 83 0.73 3.04 -12.73
C GLU A 83 -0.24 2.28 -11.81
N THR A 84 -1.55 2.47 -11.97
CA THR A 84 -2.58 1.84 -11.11
C THR A 84 -3.09 0.52 -11.69
N VAL A 85 -2.82 0.25 -12.96
CA VAL A 85 -3.30 -0.94 -13.69
C VAL A 85 -2.15 -1.80 -14.19
N ASP A 86 -2.38 -3.09 -14.39
CA ASP A 86 -1.35 -4.01 -14.88
C ASP A 86 -1.09 -3.77 -16.38
N VAL A 87 0.17 -3.88 -16.83
CA VAL A 87 0.58 -3.68 -18.22
C VAL A 87 -0.16 -4.61 -19.16
N HIS A 88 -0.46 -5.84 -18.73
CA HIS A 88 -1.22 -6.81 -19.53
C HIS A 88 -2.67 -6.39 -19.80
N THR A 89 -3.26 -5.54 -18.95
CA THR A 89 -4.64 -5.05 -19.14
C THR A 89 -4.70 -3.84 -20.07
N LEU A 90 -3.56 -3.19 -20.31
CA LEU A 90 -3.45 -2.07 -21.24
C LEU A 90 -3.62 -2.56 -22.67
N LYS A 91 -4.46 -1.85 -23.43
CA LYS A 91 -4.64 -2.11 -24.86
C LYS A 91 -3.88 -1.08 -25.66
N LEU A 92 -2.96 -1.52 -26.53
CA LEU A 92 -2.32 -0.63 -27.49
C LEU A 92 -3.31 -0.36 -28.64
N ILE A 93 -3.81 0.87 -28.74
CA ILE A 93 -4.80 1.30 -29.75
C ILE A 93 -4.11 1.87 -30.99
N GLY A 94 -3.00 2.58 -30.82
CA GLY A 94 -2.36 3.27 -31.93
C GLY A 94 -0.92 3.65 -31.65
N ILE A 95 -0.16 3.82 -32.72
CA ILE A 95 1.20 4.33 -32.68
C ILE A 95 1.29 5.50 -33.65
N ILE A 96 1.76 6.63 -33.15
CA ILE A 96 1.98 7.86 -33.90
C ILE A 96 3.48 7.98 -34.12
N ASN A 97 3.92 7.76 -35.36
CA ASN A 97 5.31 7.97 -35.75
C ASN A 97 5.52 9.45 -36.08
N LYS A 98 6.32 10.15 -35.28
CA LYS A 98 6.79 11.50 -35.60
C LYS A 98 8.15 11.42 -36.28
N ASP A 99 8.42 12.35 -37.19
CA ASP A 99 9.74 12.48 -37.80
C ASP A 99 10.84 12.59 -36.72
N ARG A 100 11.99 11.94 -36.99
CA ARG A 100 13.18 11.86 -36.10
C ARG A 100 13.05 10.96 -34.86
N GLY A 101 12.31 9.86 -34.94
CA GLY A 101 12.37 8.79 -33.92
C GLY A 101 11.63 9.08 -32.61
N ASN A 102 10.78 10.10 -32.58
CA ASN A 102 9.92 10.42 -31.44
C ASN A 102 8.54 9.74 -31.61
N SER A 103 8.53 8.41 -31.62
CA SER A 103 7.28 7.66 -31.69
C SER A 103 6.49 7.77 -30.38
N LEU A 104 5.19 7.97 -30.50
CA LEU A 104 4.23 8.02 -29.40
C LEU A 104 3.30 6.82 -29.51
N ALA A 105 2.95 6.21 -28.38
CA ALA A 105 1.95 5.15 -28.32
C ALA A 105 0.68 5.70 -27.66
N MET A 106 -0.48 5.24 -28.11
CA MET A 106 -1.75 5.50 -27.46
C MET A 106 -2.29 4.20 -26.88
N VAL A 107 -2.48 4.17 -25.57
CA VAL A 107 -2.99 3.01 -24.84
C VAL A 107 -4.31 3.31 -24.17
N GLU A 108 -5.19 2.32 -24.11
CA GLU A 108 -6.44 2.37 -23.36
C GLU A 108 -6.33 1.53 -22.09
N LEU A 109 -6.76 2.12 -20.99
CA LEU A 109 -6.94 1.44 -19.71
C LEU A 109 -8.21 0.59 -19.71
N PRO A 110 -8.35 -0.37 -18.79
CA PRO A 110 -9.61 -1.08 -18.57
C PRO A 110 -10.80 -0.14 -18.30
N ASP A 111 -10.55 1.07 -17.81
CA ASP A 111 -11.54 2.13 -17.62
C ASP A 111 -12.06 2.78 -18.93
N GLY A 112 -11.53 2.36 -20.09
CA GLY A 112 -11.85 2.94 -21.41
C GLY A 112 -11.17 4.28 -21.69
N LYS A 113 -10.32 4.77 -20.79
CA LYS A 113 -9.58 6.03 -20.96
C LYS A 113 -8.30 5.82 -21.76
N GLY A 114 -8.11 6.63 -22.80
CA GLY A 114 -6.91 6.64 -23.63
C GLY A 114 -5.83 7.58 -23.10
N TYR A 115 -4.56 7.15 -23.09
CA TYR A 115 -3.40 7.95 -22.69
C TYR A 115 -2.29 7.87 -23.73
N LEU A 116 -1.56 8.97 -23.90
CA LEU A 116 -0.37 9.05 -24.73
C LEU A 116 0.89 8.70 -23.93
N ILE A 117 1.71 7.84 -24.50
CA ILE A 117 2.93 7.29 -23.90
C ILE A 117 4.13 7.62 -24.79
N ARG A 118 5.25 7.93 -24.14
CA ARG A 118 6.56 8.14 -24.74
C ARG A 118 7.55 7.11 -24.21
N PRO A 119 8.64 6.82 -24.94
CA PRO A 119 9.74 6.03 -24.40
C PRO A 119 10.27 6.68 -23.11
N GLY A 120 10.57 5.86 -22.10
CA GLY A 120 11.02 6.29 -20.77
C GLY A 120 9.90 6.60 -19.77
N MET A 121 8.62 6.54 -20.15
CA MET A 121 7.51 6.68 -19.21
C MET A 121 7.30 5.42 -18.37
N THR A 122 6.86 5.60 -17.12
CA THR A 122 6.46 4.54 -16.21
C THR A 122 5.00 4.13 -16.41
N VAL A 123 4.75 2.82 -16.43
CA VAL A 123 3.46 2.18 -16.65
C VAL A 123 3.38 0.91 -15.81
N GLY A 124 2.19 0.47 -15.43
CA GLY A 124 2.06 -0.78 -14.67
C GLY A 124 2.19 -0.64 -13.16
N LEU A 125 1.71 -1.64 -12.41
CA LEU A 125 1.95 -1.78 -10.96
C LEU A 125 3.42 -2.11 -10.65
N TYR A 126 4.14 -2.71 -11.59
CA TYR A 126 5.48 -3.24 -11.40
C TYR A 126 6.58 -2.25 -11.84
N ASP A 127 6.30 -0.95 -11.78
CA ASP A 127 7.20 0.13 -12.23
C ASP A 127 7.76 -0.12 -13.64
N GLY A 128 6.90 -0.60 -14.54
CA GLY A 128 7.28 -0.90 -15.92
C GLY A 128 7.73 0.35 -16.66
N VAL A 129 8.85 0.27 -17.38
CA VAL A 129 9.39 1.38 -18.17
C VAL A 129 9.28 1.06 -19.65
N VAL A 130 8.79 2.01 -20.44
CA VAL A 130 8.67 1.85 -21.89
C VAL A 130 10.04 2.01 -22.54
N THR A 131 10.64 0.91 -23.02
CA THR A 131 11.99 0.92 -23.62
C THR A 131 11.95 1.44 -25.05
N SER A 132 11.01 0.94 -25.86
CA SER A 132 10.88 1.33 -27.27
C SER A 132 9.43 1.22 -27.75
N ILE A 133 9.12 2.04 -28.75
CA ILE A 133 7.85 2.01 -29.48
C ILE A 133 8.20 1.75 -30.94
N GLU A 134 7.87 0.56 -31.42
CA GLU A 134 8.06 0.14 -32.81
C GLU A 134 6.80 0.46 -33.64
N LYS A 135 6.74 0.00 -34.89
CA LYS A 135 5.60 0.28 -35.80
C LYS A 135 4.30 -0.41 -35.39
N GLU A 136 4.40 -1.59 -34.80
CA GLU A 136 3.24 -2.45 -34.48
C GLU A 136 3.22 -2.92 -33.02
N MET A 137 4.26 -2.59 -32.24
CA MET A 137 4.36 -3.01 -30.86
C MET A 137 5.08 -2.00 -29.98
N MET A 138 4.75 -2.03 -28.69
CA MET A 138 5.40 -1.30 -27.63
C MET A 138 6.11 -2.29 -26.70
N VAL A 139 7.37 -2.02 -26.38
CA VAL A 139 8.19 -2.84 -25.48
C VAL A 139 8.24 -2.19 -24.10
N VAL A 140 7.84 -2.93 -23.08
CA VAL A 140 7.86 -2.51 -21.67
C VAL A 140 8.75 -3.46 -20.88
N GLU A 141 9.64 -2.91 -20.06
CA GLU A 141 10.43 -3.68 -19.10
C GLU A 141 9.89 -3.47 -17.68
N GLU A 142 9.51 -4.54 -17.00
CA GLU A 142 9.07 -4.54 -15.61
C GLU A 142 10.13 -5.16 -14.70
N ASP A 143 10.22 -4.64 -13.47
CA ASP A 143 11.08 -5.21 -12.42
C ASP A 143 10.24 -6.15 -11.54
N ILE A 144 10.57 -7.44 -11.58
CA ILE A 144 9.89 -8.50 -10.83
C ILE A 144 10.87 -9.17 -9.88
N ILE A 145 10.36 -9.64 -8.75
CA ILE A 145 11.14 -10.44 -7.80
C ILE A 145 10.80 -11.90 -8.06
N ASP A 146 11.82 -12.72 -8.36
CA ASP A 146 11.64 -14.17 -8.54
C ASP A 146 11.27 -14.86 -7.22
N VAL A 147 10.85 -16.12 -7.27
CA VAL A 147 10.50 -16.94 -6.10
C VAL A 147 11.67 -17.02 -5.10
N PHE A 148 12.90 -16.91 -5.58
CA PHE A 148 14.12 -16.89 -4.78
C PHE A 148 14.48 -15.52 -4.19
N GLY A 149 13.71 -14.46 -4.49
CA GLY A 149 13.96 -13.10 -4.01
C GLY A 149 14.92 -12.29 -4.89
N GLU A 150 15.36 -12.82 -6.02
CA GLU A 150 16.28 -12.13 -6.93
C GLU A 150 15.51 -11.17 -7.85
N PRO A 151 16.00 -9.92 -8.04
CA PRO A 151 15.41 -8.98 -8.98
C PRO A 151 15.65 -9.46 -10.42
N LYS A 152 14.58 -9.59 -11.19
CA LYS A 152 14.59 -10.04 -12.58
C LYS A 152 13.77 -9.09 -13.43
N LYS A 153 14.33 -8.70 -14.57
CA LYS A 153 13.62 -7.92 -15.58
C LYS A 153 12.71 -8.82 -16.42
N ARG A 154 11.46 -8.42 -16.58
CA ARG A 154 10.51 -9.05 -17.50
C ARG A 154 10.20 -8.10 -18.64
N THR A 155 10.44 -8.56 -19.87
CA THR A 155 10.09 -7.82 -21.08
C THR A 155 8.69 -8.22 -21.55
N ILE A 156 7.81 -7.24 -21.70
CA ILE A 156 6.44 -7.41 -22.19
C ILE A 156 6.31 -6.67 -23.52
N ASN A 157 5.85 -7.39 -24.54
CA ASN A 157 5.63 -6.85 -25.87
C ASN A 157 4.12 -6.68 -26.08
N LEU A 158 3.64 -5.44 -26.02
CA LEU A 158 2.24 -5.10 -26.31
C LEU A 158 2.08 -4.85 -27.80
N ARG A 159 1.31 -5.71 -28.47
CA ARG A 159 1.01 -5.55 -29.90
C ARG A 159 -0.22 -4.69 -30.12
N LEU A 160 -0.20 -3.97 -31.23
CA LEU A 160 -1.34 -3.19 -31.70
C LEU A 160 -2.55 -4.11 -31.89
N ARG A 161 -3.69 -3.76 -31.29
CA ARG A 161 -4.91 -4.56 -31.42
C ARG A 161 -5.41 -4.46 -32.86
N GLN A 162 -5.46 -5.59 -33.56
CA GLN A 162 -6.16 -5.71 -34.83
C GLN A 162 -7.58 -6.19 -34.55
N GLU A 163 -8.57 -5.45 -35.02
CA GLU A 163 -9.95 -5.91 -35.04
C GLU A 163 -10.02 -7.05 -36.07
N LYS A 164 -10.36 -8.26 -35.62
CA LYS A 164 -10.70 -9.34 -36.54
C LYS A 164 -12.15 -9.13 -36.92
N GLU A 165 -12.39 -8.84 -38.20
CA GLU A 165 -13.70 -8.93 -38.84
C GLU A 165 -14.31 -10.33 -38.72
#